data_AF-R5YW61-F1
#
_entry.id   AF-R5YW61-F1
#
_cell.length_a   1.000
_cell.length_b   1.000
_cell.length_c   1.000
_cell.angle_alpha   90.00
_cell.angle_beta   90.00
_cell.angle_gamma   90.00
#
_symmetry.space_group_name_H-M   'P 1'
#
loop_
_entity.id
_entity.type
_entity.pdbx_description
1 polymer ?
#
loop_
_entity_poly.entity_id
_entity_poly.type
_entity_poly.pdbx_seq_one_letter_code
_entity_poly.pdbx_strand_id
1 'polypeptide(L)' 'MKKTSASVKAGKKTSIQLSSKLNMDNVKKVTYISGKKSVATVNKNGKITAKKKGSVTVKAKVTLKNGTTKTVSMKIKVK' A
#
# COMPACT_ATOMS: atom_id res chain seq x y z
N MET A 1 6.38 8.53 -13.01
CA MET A 1 6.14 7.07 -12.87
C MET A 1 6.07 6.71 -11.40
N LYS A 2 4.88 6.39 -10.84
CA LYS A 2 4.79 5.98 -9.42
C LYS A 2 5.40 4.61 -9.26
N LYS A 3 6.48 4.48 -8.48
CA LYS A 3 7.14 3.20 -8.22
C LYS A 3 6.14 2.23 -7.59
N THR A 4 5.61 1.33 -8.40
CA THR A 4 4.66 0.28 -8.02
C THR A 4 5.38 -0.95 -7.46
N SER A 5 6.68 -0.85 -7.12
CA SER A 5 7.46 -1.94 -6.55
C SER A 5 8.43 -1.46 -5.46
N ALA A 6 8.57 -2.26 -4.41
CA ALA A 6 9.61 -2.09 -3.39
C ALA A 6 10.19 -3.44 -2.99
N SER A 7 11.51 -3.47 -2.76
CA SER A 7 12.18 -4.61 -2.11
C SER A 7 12.44 -4.27 -0.65
N VAL A 8 12.05 -5.18 0.25
CA VAL A 8 12.15 -4.98 1.69
C VAL A 8 12.73 -6.25 2.30
N LYS A 9 13.67 -6.15 3.23
CA LYS A 9 14.15 -7.34 3.97
C LYS A 9 13.07 -7.82 4.93
N ALA A 10 13.00 -9.13 5.18
CA ALA A 10 12.10 -9.67 6.21
C ALA A 10 12.31 -8.95 7.56
N GLY A 11 11.21 -8.60 8.25
CA GLY A 11 11.23 -7.84 9.50
C GLY A 11 11.30 -6.30 9.33
N LYS A 12 11.64 -5.79 8.15
CA LYS A 12 11.62 -4.34 7.89
C LYS A 12 10.22 -3.85 7.51
N LYS A 13 9.99 -2.56 7.75
CA LYS A 13 8.73 -1.85 7.48
C LYS A 13 8.92 -0.94 6.28
N THR A 14 7.92 -0.87 5.43
CA THR A 14 7.81 0.11 4.33
C THR A 14 6.44 0.76 4.38
N SER A 15 6.17 1.75 3.54
CA SER A 15 4.85 2.38 3.47
C SER A 15 4.47 2.60 2.03
N ILE A 16 3.19 2.45 1.71
CA ILE A 16 2.70 2.82 0.38
C ILE A 16 2.59 4.34 0.30
N GLN A 17 3.38 4.92 -0.61
CA GLN A 17 3.34 6.35 -0.87
C GLN A 17 2.19 6.62 -1.86
N LEU A 18 1.18 7.36 -1.40
CA LEU A 18 0.15 7.89 -2.28
C LEU A 18 0.77 8.99 -3.15
N SER A 19 0.10 9.35 -4.25
CA SER A 19 0.54 10.49 -5.07
C SER A 19 0.63 11.74 -4.20
N SER A 20 1.69 12.53 -4.35
CA SER A 20 1.67 13.93 -3.89
C SER A 20 0.56 14.73 -4.58
N LYS A 21 0.23 14.37 -5.83
CA LYS A 21 -0.94 14.89 -6.58
C LYS A 21 -2.31 14.45 -6.03
N LEU A 22 -2.36 13.63 -4.97
CA LEU A 22 -3.62 13.21 -4.38
C LEU A 22 -4.03 14.28 -3.38
N ASN A 23 -5.11 14.99 -3.69
CA ASN A 23 -5.66 15.97 -2.77
C ASN A 23 -6.26 15.25 -1.54
N MET A 24 -5.57 15.34 -0.40
CA MET A 24 -5.97 14.71 0.86
C MET A 24 -7.23 15.34 1.46
N ASP A 25 -7.52 16.62 1.20
CA ASP A 25 -8.73 17.30 1.68
C ASP A 25 -10.00 16.72 1.06
N ASN A 26 -9.86 16.19 -0.16
CA ASN A 26 -10.91 15.49 -0.88
C ASN A 26 -10.99 14.00 -0.56
N VAL A 27 -10.10 13.45 0.28
CA VAL A 27 -10.14 12.04 0.67
C VAL A 27 -11.15 11.84 1.80
N LYS A 28 -12.11 10.95 1.59
CA LYS A 28 -13.07 10.52 2.62
C LYS A 28 -12.56 9.33 3.41
N LYS A 29 -11.97 8.34 2.74
CA LYS A 29 -11.50 7.10 3.38
C LYS A 29 -10.37 6.47 2.57
N VAL A 30 -9.37 5.92 3.26
CA VAL A 30 -8.34 5.07 2.64
C VAL A 30 -8.42 3.67 3.22
N THR A 31 -8.45 2.67 2.35
CA THR A 31 -8.49 1.25 2.70
C THR A 31 -7.29 0.55 2.11
N TYR A 32 -6.54 -0.17 2.94
CA TYR A 32 -5.36 -0.93 2.50
C TYR A 32 -5.62 -2.43 2.58
N ILE A 33 -5.24 -3.14 1.52
CA ILE A 33 -5.47 -4.57 1.36
C ILE A 33 -4.15 -5.22 0.96
N SER A 34 -3.70 -6.21 1.73
CA SER A 34 -2.54 -7.03 1.35
C SER A 34 -3.02 -8.33 0.70
N GLY A 35 -2.48 -8.66 -0.48
CA GLY A 35 -2.81 -9.91 -1.17
C GLY A 35 -2.32 -11.18 -0.48
N LYS A 36 -1.32 -11.09 0.41
CA LYS A 36 -0.76 -12.21 1.18
C LYS A 36 -0.25 -11.73 2.54
N LYS A 37 -1.11 -11.81 3.56
CA LYS A 37 -0.79 -11.42 4.95
C LYS A 37 0.35 -12.25 5.57
N SER A 38 0.59 -13.46 5.06
CA SER A 38 1.72 -14.32 5.45
C SER A 38 3.08 -13.78 4.99
N VAL A 39 3.12 -13.04 3.88
CA VAL A 39 4.34 -12.44 3.29
C VAL A 39 4.51 -11.00 3.79
N ALA A 40 3.46 -10.18 3.71
CA ALA A 40 3.46 -8.83 4.28
C ALA A 40 2.07 -8.39 4.73
N THR A 41 2.01 -7.60 5.80
CA THR A 41 0.76 -7.02 6.34
C THR A 41 0.78 -5.51 6.21
N VAL A 42 -0.36 -4.89 5.90
CA VAL A 42 -0.51 -3.43 5.84
C VAL A 42 -1.47 -2.96 6.92
N ASN A 43 -1.16 -1.87 7.61
CA ASN A 43 -2.03 -1.29 8.63
C ASN A 43 -2.91 -0.16 8.05
N LYS A 44 -3.81 0.39 8.89
CA LYS A 44 -4.73 1.48 8.53
C LYS A 44 -4.03 2.78 8.09
N ASN A 45 -2.76 2.96 8.47
CA ASN A 45 -1.93 4.11 8.11
C ASN A 45 -1.12 3.86 6.81
N GLY A 46 -1.31 2.72 6.13
CA GLY A 46 -0.55 2.38 4.92
C GLY A 46 0.84 1.82 5.17
N LYS A 47 1.20 1.56 6.44
CA LYS A 47 2.48 0.97 6.84
C LYS A 47 2.45 -0.54 6.60
N ILE A 48 3.34 -0.99 5.73
CA ILE A 48 3.53 -2.38 5.35
C ILE A 48 4.66 -2.99 6.17
N THR A 49 4.43 -4.13 6.78
CA THR A 49 5.44 -4.91 7.51
C THR A 49 5.74 -6.18 6.73
N ALA A 50 6.99 -6.33 6.28
CA ALA A 50 7.44 -7.56 5.63
C ALA A 50 7.67 -8.64 6.69
N LYS A 51 7.05 -9.80 6.51
CA LYS A 51 7.13 -10.94 7.45
C LYS A 51 8.02 -12.05 6.93
N LYS A 52 7.66 -12.62 5.78
CA LYS A 52 8.37 -13.76 5.19
C LYS A 52 8.82 -13.44 3.77
N LYS A 53 9.93 -14.06 3.36
CA LYS A 53 10.46 -13.99 1.99
C LYS A 53 9.37 -14.39 1.00
N GLY A 54 9.24 -13.63 -0.07
CA GLY A 54 8.17 -13.83 -1.05
C GLY A 54 7.75 -12.54 -1.73
N SER A 55 6.79 -12.64 -2.65
CA SER A 55 6.26 -11.49 -3.39
C SER A 55 4.77 -11.32 -3.07
N VAL A 56 4.36 -10.10 -2.74
CA VAL A 56 2.97 -9.78 -2.42
C VAL A 56 2.59 -8.43 -3.00
N THR A 57 1.39 -8.33 -3.55
CA THR A 57 0.82 -7.06 -4.00
C THR A 57 -0.06 -6.48 -2.92
N VAL A 58 0.22 -5.25 -2.50
CA VAL A 58 -0.61 -4.45 -1.60
C VAL A 58 -1.39 -3.46 -2.43
N LYS A 59 -2.70 -3.34 -2.19
CA LYS A 59 -3.60 -2.39 -2.85
C LYS A 59 -4.08 -1.35 -1.84
N ALA A 60 -3.99 -0.08 -2.18
CA ALA A 60 -4.60 1.03 -1.46
C ALA A 60 -5.78 1.57 -2.26
N LYS A 61 -6.99 1.46 -1.72
CA LYS A 61 -8.21 2.04 -2.27
C LYS A 61 -8.50 3.34 -1.53
N VAL A 62 -8.37 4.45 -2.23
CA VAL A 62 -8.71 5.79 -1.76
C VAL A 62 -10.12 6.10 -2.25
N THR A 63 -11.01 6.45 -1.33
CA THR A 63 -12.37 6.91 -1.63
C THR A 63 -12.42 8.41 -1.37
N LEU A 64 -12.78 9.17 -2.39
CA LEU A 64 -12.92 10.62 -2.32
C LEU A 64 -14.31 11.01 -1.80
N LYS A 65 -14.45 12.23 -1.30
CA LYS A 65 -15.71 12.80 -0.81
C LYS A 65 -16.77 12.88 -1.91
N ASN A 66 -16.35 13.09 -3.16
CA ASN A 66 -17.22 13.11 -4.34
C ASN A 66 -17.66 11.71 -4.83
N GLY A 67 -17.37 10.63 -4.10
CA GLY A 67 -17.72 9.26 -4.48
C GLY A 67 -16.73 8.56 -5.43
N THR A 68 -15.74 9.29 -5.97
CA THR A 68 -14.72 8.69 -6.84
C THR A 68 -13.78 7.80 -6.03
N THR A 69 -13.51 6.59 -6.53
CA THR A 69 -12.50 5.70 -5.93
C THR A 69 -11.26 5.60 -6.80
N LYS A 70 -10.08 5.76 -6.20
CA LYS A 70 -8.78 5.55 -6.84
C LYS A 70 -8.09 4.35 -6.19
N THR A 71 -7.57 3.45 -7.00
CA THR A 71 -6.82 2.28 -6.50
C THR A 71 -5.37 2.40 -6.89
N VAL A 72 -4.47 2.17 -5.94
CA VAL A 72 -3.03 2.13 -6.14
C VAL A 72 -2.53 0.74 -5.74
N SER A 73 -1.79 0.07 -6.60
CA SER A 73 -1.18 -1.23 -6.29
C SER A 73 0.33 -1.10 -6.19
N MET A 74 0.92 -1.73 -5.18
CA MET A 74 2.35 -1.78 -4.95
C MET A 74 2.79 -3.22 -4.67
N LYS A 75 3.71 -3.72 -5.49
CA LYS A 75 4.32 -5.05 -5.37
C LYS A 75 5.50 -4.99 -4.40
N ILE A 76 5.41 -5.72 -3.32
CA ILE A 76 6.44 -5.85 -2.30
C ILE A 76 7.17 -7.17 -2.51
N LYS A 77 8.48 -7.10 -2.75
CA LYS A 77 9.37 -8.25 -2.81
C LYS A 77 10.13 -8.34 -1.50
N VAL A 78 9.77 -9.30 -0.67
CA VAL A 78 10.50 -9.59 0.56
C VAL A 78 11.71 -10.44 0.20
N LYS A 79 12.90 -9.89 0.40
CA LYS A 79 14.18 -10.57 0.16
C LYS A 79 14.74 -11.14 1.45
#